data_AF-A0A519NMD9-F1
#
_entry.id   AF-A0A519NMD9-F1
#
_cell.length_a   1.000
_cell.length_b   1.000
_cell.length_c   1.000
_cell.angle_alpha   90.00
_cell.angle_beta   90.00
_cell.angle_gamma   90.00
#
_symmetry.space_group_name_H-M   'P 1'
#
loop_
_entity.id
_entity.type
_entity.pdbx_description
1 polymer ?
#
loop_
_entity_poly.entity_id
_entity_poly.type
_entity_poly.pdbx_seq_one_letter_code
_entity_poly.pdbx_strand_id
1 'polypeptide(L)'
;MVMTGGTSARERRMGRLSQAMVGLLAALVLVLGLAPVALAEDSYDLWLRYQPEGGAAEAAYRRSASSLQPVGDSATIRAATAELERGLSNLTARAVTTRATGDGAVVYGRASAPEIAALIGQTTIAPEGYVLRSVRDNGRRV
;
A
#
# COMPACT_ATOMS: atom_id res chain seq x y z
N MET A 1 11.39 -61.66 54.69
CA MET A 1 11.61 -61.88 53.26
C MET A 1 11.75 -60.52 52.59
N VAL A 2 12.86 -60.36 51.88
CA VAL A 2 13.45 -59.14 51.30
C VAL A 2 12.57 -58.53 50.21
N MET A 3 12.55 -57.19 50.06
CA MET A 3 13.13 -56.47 48.90
C MET A 3 12.83 -54.96 48.95
N THR A 4 13.80 -54.17 49.42
CA THR A 4 13.79 -52.70 49.30
C THR A 4 14.31 -52.30 47.92
N GLY A 5 13.44 -51.84 47.04
CA GLY A 5 13.79 -51.27 45.73
C GLY A 5 14.32 -49.85 45.87
N GLY A 6 15.65 -49.69 45.94
CA GLY A 6 16.29 -48.39 45.83
C GLY A 6 16.28 -47.95 44.36
N THR A 7 15.49 -46.91 44.04
CA THR A 7 15.54 -46.28 42.71
C THR A 7 16.98 -45.87 42.41
N SER A 8 17.51 -46.38 41.29
CA SER A 8 18.92 -46.23 40.96
C SER A 8 19.22 -44.78 40.54
N ALA A 9 20.44 -44.27 40.77
CA ALA A 9 20.83 -42.90 40.39
C ALA A 9 20.61 -42.58 38.89
N ARG A 10 20.51 -43.62 38.06
CA ARG A 10 20.18 -43.57 36.63
C ARG A 10 18.74 -43.11 36.36
N GLU A 11 17.77 -43.55 37.17
CA GLU A 11 16.36 -43.16 37.05
C GLU A 11 16.15 -41.69 37.42
N ARG A 12 16.85 -41.22 38.47
CA ARG A 12 16.84 -39.81 38.88
C ARG A 12 17.47 -38.89 37.83
N ARG A 13 18.53 -39.32 37.14
CA ARG A 13 19.10 -38.60 35.99
C ARG A 13 18.15 -38.57 34.80
N MET A 14 17.48 -39.67 34.49
CA MET A 14 16.52 -39.75 33.38
C MET A 14 15.32 -38.81 33.57
N GLY A 15 14.77 -38.71 34.78
CA GLY A 15 13.67 -37.81 35.11
C GLY A 15 14.05 -36.32 35.04
N ARG A 16 15.28 -35.96 35.44
CA ARG A 16 15.79 -34.60 35.30
C ARG A 16 16.05 -34.21 33.84
N LEU A 17 16.55 -35.15 33.02
CA LEU A 17 16.76 -34.94 31.59
C LEU A 17 15.44 -34.79 30.83
N SER A 18 14.41 -35.58 31.17
CA SER A 18 13.09 -35.42 30.56
C SER A 18 12.41 -34.12 30.97
N GLN A 19 12.50 -33.70 32.24
CA GLN A 19 11.99 -32.41 32.70
C GLN A 19 12.71 -31.22 32.05
N ALA A 20 14.03 -31.28 31.91
CA ALA A 20 14.80 -30.25 31.21
C ALA A 20 14.41 -30.16 29.72
N MET A 21 14.17 -31.32 29.08
CA MET A 21 13.72 -31.38 27.69
C MET A 21 12.30 -30.83 27.50
N VAL A 22 11.37 -31.12 28.42
CA VAL A 22 10.02 -30.55 28.41
C VAL A 22 10.06 -29.04 28.64
N GLY A 23 10.89 -28.56 29.58
CA GLY A 23 11.09 -27.13 29.80
C GLY A 23 11.67 -26.43 28.57
N LEU A 24 12.65 -27.05 27.90
CA LEU A 24 13.25 -26.54 26.66
C LEU A 24 12.23 -26.50 25.52
N LEU A 25 11.42 -27.55 25.34
CA LEU A 25 10.34 -27.59 24.35
C LEU A 25 9.28 -26.53 24.62
N ALA A 26 8.86 -26.36 25.88
CA ALA A 26 7.89 -25.33 26.25
C ALA A 26 8.43 -23.92 26.00
N ALA A 27 9.70 -23.67 26.34
CA ALA A 27 10.37 -22.41 26.05
C ALA A 27 10.47 -22.14 24.53
N LEU A 28 10.80 -23.16 23.75
CA LEU A 28 10.87 -23.06 22.29
C LEU A 28 9.51 -22.74 21.66
N VAL A 29 8.44 -23.41 22.10
CA VAL A 29 7.07 -23.15 21.65
C VAL A 29 6.64 -21.72 22.01
N LEU A 30 6.97 -21.26 23.23
CA LEU A 30 6.66 -19.90 23.67
C LEU A 30 7.37 -18.85 22.80
N VAL A 31 8.67 -19.04 22.53
CA VAL A 31 9.46 -18.14 21.68
C VAL A 31 8.94 -18.11 20.24
N LEU A 32 8.58 -19.26 19.67
CA LEU A 32 8.04 -19.34 18.31
C LEU A 32 6.61 -18.76 18.21
N GLY A 33 5.79 -18.88 19.25
CA GLY A 33 4.44 -18.31 19.28
C GLY A 33 4.40 -16.79 19.51
N LEU A 34 5.46 -16.22 20.09
CA LEU A 34 5.62 -14.77 20.30
C LEU A 34 6.35 -14.07 19.13
N ALA A 35 6.85 -14.83 18.15
CA ALA A 35 7.48 -14.24 16.98
C ALA A 35 6.42 -13.45 16.19
N PRO A 36 6.65 -12.16 15.88
CA PRO A 36 5.75 -11.43 15.00
C PRO A 36 5.69 -12.19 13.68
N VAL A 37 4.47 -12.46 13.19
CA VAL A 37 4.27 -12.95 11.83
C VAL A 37 4.86 -11.88 10.91
N ALA A 38 6.06 -12.14 10.40
CA ALA A 38 6.61 -11.38 9.31
C ALA A 38 5.71 -11.68 8.11
N LEU A 39 4.70 -10.84 7.89
CA LEU A 39 4.05 -10.74 6.60
C LEU A 39 5.14 -10.28 5.64
N ALA A 40 5.85 -11.23 5.06
CA ALA A 40 6.72 -10.95 3.94
C ALA A 40 5.84 -10.20 2.95
N GLU A 41 6.24 -8.99 2.57
CA GLU A 41 5.66 -8.35 1.40
C GLU A 41 5.82 -9.36 0.27
N ASP A 42 4.70 -9.94 -0.17
CA ASP A 42 4.64 -11.03 -1.14
C ASP A 42 5.12 -10.61 -2.55
N SER A 43 5.65 -9.39 -2.66
CA SER A 43 6.10 -8.72 -3.87
C SER A 43 5.02 -8.61 -4.95
N TYR A 44 3.76 -8.89 -4.58
CA TYR A 44 2.64 -8.89 -5.52
C TYR A 44 2.46 -7.53 -6.17
N ASP A 45 2.56 -6.45 -5.38
CA ASP A 45 2.43 -5.08 -5.86
C ASP A 45 3.66 -4.58 -6.64
N LEU A 46 4.76 -5.34 -6.67
CA LEU A 46 6.03 -4.94 -7.29
C LEU A 46 6.42 -3.49 -6.89
N TRP A 47 6.47 -2.57 -7.87
CA TRP A 47 6.76 -1.15 -7.68
C TRP A 47 5.51 -0.29 -7.43
N LEU A 48 4.30 -0.82 -7.58
CA LEU A 48 3.02 -0.10 -7.39
C LEU A 48 2.59 -0.07 -5.91
N ARG A 49 3.55 0.19 -5.03
CA ARG A 49 3.36 0.29 -3.58
C ARG A 49 2.94 1.70 -3.23
N TYR A 50 1.64 1.94 -3.25
CA TYR A 50 1.08 3.23 -2.84
C TYR A 50 0.96 3.27 -1.31
N GLN A 51 2.05 3.55 -0.61
CA GLN A 51 2.03 3.77 0.84
C GLN A 51 1.93 5.27 1.13
N PRO A 52 1.28 5.71 2.22
CA PRO A 52 1.31 7.10 2.63
C PRO A 52 2.76 7.62 2.73
N GLU A 53 3.04 8.73 2.06
CA GLU A 53 4.40 9.31 2.06
C GLU A 53 4.78 9.92 3.42
N GLY A 54 3.78 10.32 4.22
CA GLY A 54 4.00 11.06 5.46
C GLY A 54 4.52 12.49 5.26
N GLY A 55 4.55 13.23 6.37
CA GLY A 55 5.22 14.53 6.46
C GLY A 55 4.77 15.58 5.43
N ALA A 56 5.74 16.32 4.91
CA ALA A 56 5.48 17.44 3.99
C ALA A 56 5.04 16.98 2.58
N ALA A 57 5.51 15.80 2.14
CA ALA A 57 5.17 15.25 0.82
C ALA A 57 3.69 14.89 0.74
N GLU A 58 3.18 14.16 1.73
CA GLU A 58 1.75 13.82 1.83
C GLU A 58 0.87 15.09 1.86
N ALA A 59 1.28 16.11 2.61
CA ALA A 59 0.56 17.39 2.66
C ALA A 59 0.56 18.12 1.31
N ALA A 60 1.65 18.06 0.55
CA ALA A 60 1.73 18.62 -0.80
C ALA A 60 0.85 17.88 -1.80
N TYR A 61 0.81 16.55 -1.71
CA TYR A 61 -0.07 15.71 -2.53
C TYR A 61 -1.54 15.98 -2.24
N ARG A 62 -1.94 16.10 -0.96
CA ARG A 62 -3.31 16.45 -0.58
C ARG A 62 -3.81 17.75 -1.19
N ARG A 63 -2.92 18.76 -1.34
CA ARG A 63 -3.24 20.03 -1.99
C ARG A 63 -3.30 19.93 -3.52
N SER A 64 -2.57 18.99 -4.11
CA SER A 64 -2.39 18.89 -5.56
C SER A 64 -3.24 17.80 -6.22
N ALA A 65 -3.85 16.91 -5.43
CA ALA A 65 -4.68 15.79 -5.84
C ALA A 65 -5.94 15.72 -4.94
N SER A 66 -6.80 16.71 -5.08
CA SER A 66 -8.00 16.89 -4.26
C SER A 66 -9.14 15.95 -4.68
N SER A 67 -9.25 15.70 -5.99
CA SER A 67 -10.31 14.94 -6.66
C SER A 67 -9.85 14.54 -8.07
N LEU A 68 -10.59 13.63 -8.70
CA LEU A 68 -10.37 13.22 -10.09
C LEU A 68 -11.45 13.76 -11.01
N GLN A 69 -11.06 14.15 -12.22
CA GLN A 69 -11.96 14.59 -13.27
C GLN A 69 -11.57 13.92 -14.60
N PRO A 70 -12.08 12.70 -14.88
CA PRO A 70 -11.90 12.07 -16.18
C PRO A 70 -12.68 12.82 -17.27
N VAL A 71 -12.06 12.98 -18.44
CA VAL A 71 -12.72 13.47 -19.67
C VAL A 71 -12.88 12.30 -20.63
N GLY A 72 -14.14 11.87 -20.81
CA GLY A 72 -14.52 10.65 -21.53
C GLY A 72 -14.69 9.44 -20.60
N ASP A 73 -15.10 8.31 -21.18
CA ASP A 73 -15.54 7.12 -20.42
C ASP A 73 -15.04 5.78 -21.00
N SER A 74 -14.02 5.82 -21.87
CA SER A 74 -13.47 4.61 -22.50
C SER A 74 -12.97 3.58 -21.48
N ALA A 75 -12.81 2.31 -21.89
CA ALA A 75 -12.28 1.27 -21.00
C ALA A 75 -10.92 1.67 -20.38
N THR A 76 -10.05 2.31 -21.16
CA THR A 76 -8.76 2.83 -20.70
C THR A 76 -8.91 3.97 -19.69
N ILE A 77 -9.85 4.91 -19.91
CA ILE A 77 -10.11 6.00 -18.95
C ILE A 77 -10.68 5.44 -17.63
N ARG A 78 -11.54 4.43 -17.69
CA ARG A 78 -12.05 3.76 -16.47
C ARG A 78 -10.93 3.04 -15.72
N ALA A 79 -10.05 2.34 -16.42
CA ALA A 79 -8.89 1.70 -15.81
C ALA A 79 -7.94 2.74 -15.17
N ALA A 80 -7.62 3.82 -15.89
CA ALA A 80 -6.81 4.91 -15.37
C ALA A 80 -7.45 5.57 -14.14
N THR A 81 -8.77 5.74 -14.15
CA THR A 81 -9.53 6.28 -13.01
C THR A 81 -9.37 5.37 -11.79
N ALA A 82 -9.62 4.07 -11.94
CA ALA A 82 -9.49 3.11 -10.83
C ALA A 82 -8.07 3.11 -10.23
N GLU A 83 -7.04 3.19 -11.08
CA GLU A 83 -5.65 3.25 -10.63
C GLU A 83 -5.30 4.57 -9.94
N LEU A 84 -5.78 5.70 -10.46
CA LEU A 84 -5.59 7.00 -9.83
C LEU A 84 -6.31 7.09 -8.49
N GLU A 85 -7.54 6.55 -8.38
CA GLU A 85 -8.28 6.49 -7.12
C GLU A 85 -7.51 5.63 -6.10
N ARG A 86 -7.06 4.44 -6.49
CA ARG A 86 -6.26 3.55 -5.63
C ARG A 86 -4.96 4.23 -5.18
N GLY A 87 -4.19 4.77 -6.12
CA GLY A 87 -2.87 5.33 -5.85
C GLY A 87 -2.91 6.62 -5.06
N LEU A 88 -3.67 7.60 -5.52
CA LEU A 88 -3.72 8.90 -4.85
C LEU A 88 -4.44 8.81 -3.50
N SER A 89 -5.41 7.91 -3.34
CA SER A 89 -6.04 7.75 -2.03
C SER A 89 -5.08 7.24 -0.97
N ASN A 90 -4.23 6.27 -1.32
CA ASN A 90 -3.25 5.73 -0.39
C ASN A 90 -2.07 6.69 -0.17
N LEU A 91 -1.50 7.27 -1.23
CA LEU A 91 -0.39 8.23 -1.13
C LEU A 91 -0.75 9.47 -0.30
N THR A 92 -2.02 9.89 -0.32
CA THR A 92 -2.51 11.05 0.45
C THR A 92 -3.14 10.66 1.79
N ALA A 93 -3.23 9.36 2.11
CA ALA A 93 -4.00 8.83 3.23
C ALA A 93 -5.41 9.47 3.36
N ARG A 94 -6.08 9.70 2.22
CA ARG A 94 -7.39 10.36 2.14
C ARG A 94 -8.10 9.89 0.88
N ALA A 95 -9.41 9.64 0.94
CA ALA A 95 -10.17 9.28 -0.25
C ALA A 95 -10.11 10.36 -1.34
N VAL A 96 -9.52 10.02 -2.48
CA VAL A 96 -9.49 10.81 -3.72
C VAL A 96 -10.42 10.10 -4.71
N THR A 97 -11.55 10.73 -5.03
CA THR A 97 -12.59 10.15 -5.87
C THR A 97 -12.94 11.09 -7.01
N THR A 98 -13.65 10.56 -8.00
CA THR A 98 -14.29 11.38 -9.04
C THR A 98 -15.31 12.36 -8.44
N ARG A 99 -15.12 13.67 -8.68
CA ARG A 99 -16.02 14.76 -8.26
C ARG A 99 -15.81 15.96 -9.19
N ALA A 100 -16.79 16.88 -9.21
CA ALA A 100 -16.68 18.13 -9.95
C ALA A 100 -15.37 18.90 -9.65
N THR A 101 -14.88 19.64 -10.65
CA THR A 101 -13.60 20.36 -10.62
C THR A 101 -13.51 21.34 -9.46
N GLY A 102 -12.49 21.15 -8.61
CA GLY A 102 -12.11 22.02 -7.50
C GLY A 102 -10.61 22.34 -7.52
N ASP A 103 -10.14 23.12 -6.55
CA ASP A 103 -8.71 23.41 -6.41
C ASP A 103 -7.94 22.14 -6.05
N GLY A 104 -6.92 21.81 -6.84
CA GLY A 104 -6.14 20.58 -6.75
C GLY A 104 -6.73 19.39 -7.52
N ALA A 105 -7.76 19.58 -8.35
CA ALA A 105 -8.34 18.48 -9.12
C ALA A 105 -7.37 17.98 -10.20
N VAL A 106 -7.23 16.65 -10.33
CA VAL A 106 -6.46 16.03 -11.40
C VAL A 106 -7.39 15.77 -12.58
N VAL A 107 -7.23 16.54 -13.64
CA VAL A 107 -8.01 16.42 -14.89
C VAL A 107 -7.21 15.62 -15.91
N TYR A 108 -7.82 14.59 -16.50
CA TYR A 108 -7.13 13.71 -17.46
C TYR A 108 -8.06 13.20 -18.56
N GLY A 109 -7.51 13.01 -19.75
CA GLY A 109 -8.24 12.59 -20.93
C GLY A 109 -7.33 12.62 -22.17
N ARG A 110 -7.91 12.40 -23.35
CA ARG A 110 -7.17 12.51 -24.61
C ARG A 110 -6.78 13.98 -24.86
N ALA A 111 -5.56 14.23 -25.31
CA ALA A 111 -5.10 15.59 -25.64
C ALA A 111 -5.94 16.28 -26.73
N SER A 112 -6.61 15.50 -27.58
CA SER A 112 -7.52 16.00 -28.61
C SER A 112 -8.96 16.27 -28.13
N ALA A 113 -9.29 15.95 -26.87
CA ALA A 113 -10.58 16.33 -26.29
C ALA A 113 -10.65 17.86 -26.10
N PRO A 114 -11.73 18.54 -26.51
CA PRO A 114 -11.83 20.00 -26.40
C PRO A 114 -11.59 20.53 -24.99
N GLU A 115 -12.09 19.83 -23.97
CA GLU A 115 -11.93 20.21 -22.56
C GLU A 115 -10.46 20.14 -22.12
N ILE A 116 -9.72 19.13 -22.57
CA ILE A 116 -8.29 19.01 -22.29
C ILE A 116 -7.50 20.05 -23.08
N ALA A 117 -7.79 20.23 -24.36
CA ALA A 117 -7.13 21.22 -25.21
C ALA A 117 -7.35 22.66 -24.72
N ALA A 118 -8.50 22.96 -24.10
CA ALA A 118 -8.76 24.24 -23.45
C ALA A 118 -7.83 24.50 -22.25
N LEU A 119 -7.41 23.45 -21.54
CA LEU A 119 -6.52 23.55 -20.37
C LEU A 119 -5.04 23.65 -20.76
N ILE A 120 -4.58 22.82 -21.68
CA ILE A 120 -3.15 22.69 -21.99
C ILE A 120 -2.72 23.28 -23.34
N GLY A 121 -3.69 23.76 -24.13
CA GLY A 121 -3.51 24.15 -25.53
C GLY A 121 -3.56 22.96 -26.48
N GLN A 122 -3.78 23.24 -27.77
CA GLN A 122 -3.66 22.20 -28.80
C GLN A 122 -2.22 21.71 -28.87
N THR A 123 -2.03 20.40 -28.82
CA THR A 123 -0.71 19.77 -28.87
C THR A 123 -0.77 18.49 -29.68
N THR A 124 0.31 18.18 -30.38
CA THR A 124 0.51 16.90 -31.03
C THR A 124 1.37 16.04 -30.10
N ILE A 125 0.91 14.83 -29.80
CA ILE A 125 1.60 13.84 -28.99
C ILE A 125 1.74 12.55 -29.79
N ALA A 126 2.81 11.80 -29.54
CA ALA A 126 2.93 10.44 -30.06
C ALA A 126 1.77 9.57 -29.55
N PRO A 127 1.42 8.45 -30.22
CA PRO A 127 0.26 7.63 -29.85
C PRO A 127 0.19 7.22 -28.37
N GLU A 128 1.33 6.87 -27.77
CA GLU A 128 1.47 6.50 -26.35
C GLU A 128 2.05 7.64 -25.49
N GLY A 129 2.21 8.83 -26.07
CA GLY A 129 2.75 10.00 -25.38
C GLY A 129 1.74 10.64 -24.44
N TYR A 130 2.22 11.31 -23.41
CA TYR A 130 1.39 12.06 -22.47
C TYR A 130 2.05 13.38 -22.06
N VAL A 131 1.24 14.30 -21.56
CA VAL A 131 1.69 15.58 -21.00
C VAL A 131 1.17 15.68 -19.57
N LEU A 132 2.07 15.98 -18.64
CA LEU A 132 1.73 16.35 -17.27
C LEU A 132 2.03 17.83 -17.09
N ARG A 133 1.02 18.61 -16.72
CA ARG A 133 1.15 20.06 -16.54
C ARG A 133 0.20 20.52 -15.45
N SER A 134 0.70 21.36 -14.54
CA SER A 134 -0.17 22.14 -13.66
C SER A 134 -0.60 23.42 -14.37
N VAL A 135 -1.89 23.67 -14.41
CA VAL A 135 -2.48 24.87 -15.02
C VAL A 135 -3.43 25.56 -14.04
N ARG A 136 -4.04 26.66 -14.48
CA ARG A 136 -5.14 27.28 -13.77
C ARG A 136 -6.37 27.30 -14.64
N ASP A 137 -7.49 26.82 -14.11
CA ASP A 137 -8.82 26.93 -14.69
C ASP A 137 -9.70 27.76 -13.76
N ASN A 138 -10.20 28.90 -14.25
CA ASN A 138 -11.02 29.83 -13.46
C ASN A 138 -10.40 30.19 -12.09
N GLY A 139 -9.08 30.37 -12.04
CA GLY A 139 -8.32 30.69 -10.83
C GLY A 139 -7.98 29.51 -9.91
N ARG A 140 -8.55 28.33 -10.17
CA ARG A 140 -8.25 27.08 -9.44
C ARG A 140 -7.05 26.40 -10.08
N ARG A 141 -6.15 25.85 -9.27
CA ARG A 141 -5.06 25.01 -9.77
C ARG A 141 -5.60 23.63 -10.11
N VAL A 142 -5.31 23.16 -11.31
CA VAL A 142 -5.62 21.80 -11.79
C VAL A 142 -4.41 21.19 -12.49
#